data_AF-A0A7S2JES4-F1
#
_entry.id   AF-A0A7S2JES4-F1
#
_cell.length_a   1.000
_cell.length_b   1.000
_cell.length_c   1.000
_cell.angle_alpha   90.00
_cell.angle_beta   90.00
_cell.angle_gamma   90.00
#
_symmetry.space_group_name_H-M   'P 1'
#
loop_
_entity.id
_entity.type
_entity.pdbx_description
1 polymer ?
#
loop_
_entity_poly.entity_id
_entity_poly.type
_entity_poly.pdbx_seq_one_letter_code
_entity_poly.pdbx_strand_id
1 'polypeptide(L)'
;VAVPDGRLNDLEVAPAQWAEVVRASFHEKEKILPLQSQEMLKIRTKIEGFREDVQKFRAEFVEQCPFGSDNAVSGNYDRSYEVLNEFHGRTRDIRARAETFNDLELLFDMAMSDYVPLRECVEDLVLLKRLWDMVVLVRETFSDWYGVLWDKINTEKMMHTVKDLESQLKNLPKGVRGWPLYAWIVEEVKNMQTALPLVNDLHSETMRDRHWTML
;
A
#
# COMPACT_ATOMS: atom_id res chain seq x y z
N VAL A 1 48.78 -41.54 25.67
CA VAL A 1 48.02 -41.09 26.86
C VAL A 1 46.86 -42.05 27.02
N ALA A 2 46.86 -42.86 28.09
CA ALA A 2 45.79 -43.84 28.33
C ALA A 2 44.49 -43.08 28.67
N VAL A 3 43.38 -43.46 28.03
CA VAL A 3 42.07 -42.91 28.36
C VAL A 3 41.72 -43.41 29.77
N PRO A 4 41.35 -42.52 30.72
CA PRO A 4 40.99 -42.94 32.08
C PRO A 4 39.81 -43.93 32.06
N ASP A 5 39.87 -45.01 32.85
CA ASP A 5 38.86 -46.09 32.86
C ASP A 5 37.42 -45.59 33.08
N GLY A 6 37.24 -44.53 33.86
CA GLY A 6 35.93 -43.89 34.05
C GLY A 6 35.33 -43.36 32.75
N ARG A 7 36.15 -42.78 31.86
CA ARG A 7 35.70 -42.30 30.55
C ARG A 7 35.39 -43.42 29.57
N LEU A 8 36.06 -44.57 29.71
CA LEU A 8 35.76 -45.75 28.91
C LEU A 8 34.38 -46.31 29.28
N ASN A 9 34.08 -46.38 30.59
CA ASN A 9 32.81 -46.83 31.11
C ASN A 9 31.65 -45.88 30.74
N ASP A 10 31.88 -44.56 30.80
CA ASP A 10 30.89 -43.56 30.34
C ASP A 10 30.54 -43.74 28.85
N LEU A 11 31.54 -44.05 28.01
CA LEU A 11 31.35 -44.33 26.58
C LEU A 11 30.62 -45.66 26.32
N GLU A 12 30.83 -46.67 27.15
CA GLU A 12 30.14 -47.97 27.05
C GLU A 12 28.66 -47.87 27.46
N VAL A 13 28.34 -47.02 28.44
CA VAL A 13 26.96 -46.86 28.95
C VAL A 13 26.17 -45.82 28.15
N ALA A 14 26.83 -44.86 27.49
CA ALA A 14 26.18 -43.80 26.72
C ALA A 14 25.15 -44.29 25.66
N PRO A 15 25.37 -45.39 24.90
CA PRO A 15 24.37 -45.90 23.97
C PRO A 15 23.07 -46.36 24.65
N ALA A 16 23.18 -46.97 25.84
CA ALA A 16 22.03 -47.42 26.61
C ALA A 16 21.24 -46.23 27.19
N GLN A 17 21.94 -45.23 27.73
CA GLN A 17 21.34 -43.98 28.18
C GLN A 17 20.66 -43.23 27.03
N TRP A 18 21.28 -43.17 25.86
CA TRP A 18 20.68 -42.58 24.66
C TRP A 18 19.40 -43.31 24.26
N ALA A 19 19.39 -44.64 24.23
CA ALA A 19 18.20 -45.42 23.92
C ALA A 19 17.06 -45.20 24.95
N GLU A 20 17.39 -44.97 26.22
CA GLU A 20 16.41 -44.60 27.25
C GLU A 20 15.83 -43.20 27.00
N VAL A 21 16.67 -42.20 26.71
CA VAL A 21 16.23 -40.85 26.35
C VAL A 21 15.33 -40.87 25.11
N VAL A 22 15.68 -41.65 24.08
CA VAL A 22 14.87 -41.80 22.87
C VAL A 22 13.51 -42.39 23.19
N ARG A 23 13.44 -43.47 24.00
CA ARG A 23 12.15 -44.06 24.41
C ARG A 23 11.30 -43.08 25.23
N ALA A 24 11.91 -42.38 26.17
CA ALA A 24 11.21 -41.35 26.95
C ALA A 24 10.66 -40.25 26.03
N SER A 25 11.44 -39.81 25.03
CA SER A 25 11.00 -38.80 24.07
C SER A 25 9.79 -39.23 23.24
N PHE A 26 9.74 -40.49 22.78
CA PHE A 26 8.59 -41.03 22.05
C PHE A 26 7.36 -41.15 22.95
N HIS A 27 7.54 -41.59 24.19
CA HIS A 27 6.44 -41.70 25.14
C HIS A 27 5.80 -40.34 25.46
N GLU A 28 6.62 -39.31 25.68
CA GLU A 28 6.11 -37.95 25.85
C GLU A 28 5.50 -37.41 24.56
N LYS A 29 6.06 -37.74 23.39
CA LYS A 29 5.49 -37.37 22.08
C LYS A 29 4.08 -37.93 21.88
N GLU A 30 3.82 -39.18 22.29
CA GLU A 30 2.49 -39.78 22.23
C GLU A 30 1.49 -39.07 23.14
N LYS A 31 1.91 -38.65 24.35
CA LYS A 31 1.05 -37.91 25.29
C LYS A 31 0.66 -36.53 24.77
N ILE A 32 1.58 -35.82 24.10
CA ILE A 32 1.32 -34.47 23.58
C ILE A 32 0.53 -34.47 22.26
N LEU A 33 0.55 -35.56 21.49
CA LEU A 33 -0.12 -35.65 20.19
C LEU A 33 -1.62 -35.28 20.20
N PRO A 34 -2.45 -35.76 21.15
CA PRO A 34 -3.86 -35.34 21.22
C PRO A 34 -4.02 -33.86 21.57
N LEU A 35 -3.14 -33.31 22.42
CA LEU A 35 -3.14 -31.89 22.77
C LEU A 35 -2.76 -31.02 21.57
N GLN A 36 -1.73 -31.42 20.81
CA GLN A 36 -1.34 -30.77 19.57
C GLN A 36 -2.49 -30.80 18.55
N SER A 37 -3.18 -31.94 18.42
CA SER A 37 -4.34 -32.08 17.53
C SER A 37 -5.48 -31.15 17.92
N GLN A 38 -5.75 -31.00 19.22
CA GLN A 38 -6.77 -30.08 19.72
C GLN A 38 -6.38 -28.61 19.46
N GLU A 39 -5.11 -28.24 19.67
CA GLU A 39 -4.65 -26.88 19.40
C GLU A 39 -4.64 -26.53 17.91
N MET A 40 -4.26 -27.47 17.04
CA MET A 40 -4.36 -27.28 15.59
C MET A 40 -5.79 -26.95 15.15
N LEU A 41 -6.80 -27.61 15.72
CA LEU A 41 -8.20 -27.30 15.42
C LEU A 41 -8.59 -25.88 15.85
N LYS A 42 -8.16 -25.45 17.06
CA LYS A 42 -8.41 -24.09 17.54
C LYS A 42 -7.72 -23.04 16.69
N ILE A 43 -6.47 -23.28 16.28
CA ILE A 43 -5.72 -22.38 15.41
C ILE A 43 -6.40 -22.26 14.05
N ARG A 44 -6.84 -23.38 13.47
CA ARG A 44 -7.59 -23.38 12.21
C ARG A 44 -8.86 -22.53 12.29
N THR A 45 -9.64 -22.65 13.37
CA THR A 45 -10.84 -21.81 13.57
C THR A 45 -10.49 -20.32 13.67
N LYS A 46 -9.39 -19.97 14.36
CA LYS A 46 -8.94 -18.57 14.46
C LYS A 46 -8.47 -18.01 13.11
N ILE A 47 -7.75 -18.80 12.33
CA ILE A 47 -7.29 -18.40 10.98
C ILE A 47 -8.49 -18.15 10.08
N GLU A 48 -9.51 -19.00 10.12
CA GLU A 48 -10.71 -18.81 9.30
C GLU A 48 -11.45 -17.52 9.68
N GLY A 49 -11.62 -17.24 10.97
CA GLY A 49 -12.17 -15.96 11.44
C GLY A 49 -11.32 -14.76 11.01
N PHE A 50 -9.99 -14.89 11.07
CA PHE A 50 -9.08 -13.85 10.62
C PHE A 50 -9.16 -13.61 9.10
N ARG A 51 -9.39 -14.65 8.29
CA ARG A 51 -9.64 -14.51 6.85
C ARG A 51 -10.89 -13.68 6.57
N GLU A 52 -11.97 -13.91 7.32
CA GLU A 52 -13.17 -13.07 7.22
C GLU A 52 -12.89 -11.61 7.60
N ASP A 53 -12.10 -11.38 8.66
CA ASP A 53 -11.70 -10.03 9.07
C ASP A 53 -10.89 -9.31 7.98
N VAL A 54 -9.98 -10.02 7.30
CA VAL A 54 -9.20 -9.48 6.17
C VAL A 54 -10.12 -9.13 5.00
N GLN A 55 -11.14 -9.94 4.71
CA GLN A 55 -12.11 -9.65 3.65
C GLN A 55 -12.97 -8.43 3.99
N LYS A 56 -13.45 -8.34 5.23
CA LYS A 56 -14.20 -7.16 5.71
C LYS A 56 -13.35 -5.91 5.63
N PHE A 57 -12.08 -5.99 6.05
CA PHE A 57 -11.14 -4.88 5.93
C PHE A 57 -10.92 -4.46 4.48
N ARG A 58 -10.81 -5.40 3.54
CA ARG A 58 -10.69 -5.09 2.10
C ARG A 58 -11.93 -4.36 1.58
N ALA A 59 -13.12 -4.82 1.93
CA ALA A 59 -14.36 -4.16 1.52
C ALA A 59 -14.44 -2.72 2.05
N GLU A 60 -14.13 -2.54 3.34
CA GLU A 60 -14.08 -1.22 3.97
C GLU A 60 -13.02 -0.31 3.34
N PHE A 61 -11.85 -0.86 3.02
CA PHE A 61 -10.77 -0.15 2.35
C PHE A 61 -11.20 0.38 0.99
N VAL A 62 -11.84 -0.45 0.15
CA VAL A 62 -12.30 -0.04 -1.18
C VAL A 62 -13.41 1.02 -1.11
N GLU A 63 -14.27 0.94 -0.09
CA GLU A 63 -15.38 1.88 0.10
C GLU A 63 -14.91 3.24 0.63
N GLN A 64 -14.03 3.26 1.63
CA GLN A 64 -13.68 4.48 2.36
C GLN A 64 -12.41 5.16 1.83
N CYS A 65 -11.49 4.44 1.20
CA CYS A 65 -10.28 5.06 0.69
C CYS A 65 -10.58 6.01 -0.49
N PRO A 66 -9.81 7.10 -0.61
CA PRO A 66 -10.09 8.17 -1.56
C PRO A 66 -9.68 7.80 -3.01
N PHE A 67 -10.35 6.82 -3.61
CA PHE A 67 -10.20 6.44 -5.03
C PHE A 67 -10.96 7.39 -5.98
N GLY A 68 -11.94 8.12 -5.43
CA GLY A 68 -12.72 9.14 -6.12
C GLY A 68 -12.03 10.51 -6.17
N SER A 69 -12.57 11.42 -6.97
CA SER A 69 -12.10 12.80 -7.10
C SER A 69 -12.79 13.79 -6.14
N ASP A 70 -13.76 13.35 -5.32
CA ASP A 70 -14.58 14.24 -4.49
C ASP A 70 -13.76 15.17 -3.57
N ASN A 71 -12.75 14.61 -2.90
CA ASN A 71 -11.84 15.39 -2.05
C ASN A 71 -10.93 16.32 -2.89
N ALA A 72 -10.58 15.93 -4.12
CA ALA A 72 -9.73 16.74 -4.98
C ALA A 72 -10.51 17.94 -5.54
N VAL A 73 -11.78 17.73 -5.91
CA VAL A 73 -12.71 18.77 -6.39
C VAL A 73 -13.03 19.77 -5.28
N SER A 74 -13.25 19.29 -4.06
CA SER A 74 -13.51 20.15 -2.90
C SER A 74 -12.26 20.81 -2.31
N GLY A 75 -11.07 20.48 -2.82
CA GLY A 75 -9.78 21.00 -2.32
C GLY A 75 -9.41 20.50 -0.92
N ASN A 76 -10.07 19.45 -0.43
CA ASN A 76 -9.84 18.89 0.90
C ASN A 76 -8.78 17.77 0.86
N TYR A 77 -7.56 18.13 0.47
CA TYR A 77 -6.45 17.17 0.32
C TYR A 77 -6.04 16.55 1.66
N ASP A 78 -6.08 17.33 2.74
CA ASP A 78 -5.76 16.87 4.09
C ASP A 78 -6.63 15.68 4.49
N ARG A 79 -7.93 15.73 4.17
CA ARG A 79 -8.85 14.63 4.44
C ARG A 79 -8.44 13.34 3.71
N SER A 80 -7.96 13.44 2.47
CA SER A 80 -7.47 12.26 1.74
C SER A 80 -6.24 11.65 2.41
N TYR A 81 -5.30 12.47 2.89
CA TYR A 81 -4.12 11.98 3.60
C TYR A 81 -4.44 11.44 4.99
N GLU A 82 -5.39 12.02 5.72
CA GLU A 82 -5.88 11.48 7.00
C GLU A 82 -6.39 10.05 6.82
N VAL A 83 -7.28 9.83 5.85
CA VAL A 83 -7.84 8.51 5.55
C VAL A 83 -6.73 7.53 5.11
N LEU A 84 -5.82 7.96 4.23
CA LEU A 84 -4.67 7.14 3.82
C LEU A 84 -3.79 6.73 5.01
N ASN A 85 -3.51 7.65 5.93
CA ASN A 85 -2.69 7.38 7.11
C ASN A 85 -3.38 6.44 8.10
N GLU A 86 -4.70 6.60 8.28
CA GLU A 86 -5.51 5.69 9.09
C GLU A 86 -5.46 4.26 8.53
N PHE A 87 -5.76 4.10 7.24
CA PHE A 87 -5.73 2.79 6.60
C PHE A 87 -4.32 2.20 6.55
N HIS A 88 -3.27 3.01 6.37
CA HIS A 88 -1.89 2.54 6.46
C HIS A 88 -1.56 1.98 7.87
N GLY A 89 -1.98 2.66 8.93
CA GLY A 89 -1.83 2.17 10.31
C GLY A 89 -2.58 0.85 10.53
N ARG A 90 -3.85 0.80 10.11
CA ARG A 90 -4.70 -0.40 10.23
C ARG A 90 -4.13 -1.58 9.41
N THR A 91 -3.66 -1.35 8.18
CA THR A 91 -3.03 -2.36 7.34
C THR A 91 -1.77 -2.93 7.99
N ARG A 92 -0.94 -2.08 8.62
CA ARG A 92 0.25 -2.53 9.36
C ARG A 92 -0.15 -3.46 10.51
N ASP A 93 -1.17 -3.10 11.28
CA ASP A 93 -1.60 -3.88 12.43
C ASP A 93 -2.21 -5.24 11.98
N ILE A 94 -3.00 -5.25 10.91
CA ILE A 94 -3.54 -6.50 10.32
C ILE A 94 -2.41 -7.38 9.77
N ARG A 95 -1.39 -6.79 9.14
CA ARG A 95 -0.22 -7.52 8.66
C ARG A 95 0.57 -8.18 9.78
N ALA A 96 0.79 -7.49 10.90
CA ALA A 96 1.44 -8.08 12.07
C ALA A 96 0.65 -9.28 12.62
N ARG A 97 -0.70 -9.20 12.63
CA ARG A 97 -1.55 -10.35 12.98
C ARG A 97 -1.41 -11.49 11.97
N ALA A 98 -1.37 -11.20 10.68
CA ALA A 98 -1.18 -12.21 9.63
C ALA A 98 0.17 -12.93 9.78
N GLU A 99 1.25 -12.20 10.05
CA GLU A 99 2.58 -12.76 10.32
C GLU A 99 2.55 -13.68 11.56
N THR A 100 1.87 -13.25 12.64
CA THR A 100 1.68 -14.10 13.84
C THR A 100 0.95 -15.40 13.53
N PHE A 101 -0.07 -15.38 12.66
CA PHE A 101 -0.77 -16.59 12.24
C PHE A 101 0.10 -17.48 11.36
N ASN A 102 0.90 -16.92 10.46
CA ASN A 102 1.82 -17.69 9.62
C ASN A 102 2.92 -18.37 10.47
N ASP A 103 3.40 -17.71 11.52
CA ASP A 103 4.35 -18.30 12.47
C ASP A 103 3.71 -19.47 13.24
N LEU A 104 2.42 -19.36 13.62
CA LEU A 104 1.67 -20.45 14.23
C LEU A 104 1.43 -21.61 13.25
N GLU A 105 1.13 -21.31 11.99
CA GLU A 105 1.00 -22.31 10.94
C GLU A 105 2.31 -23.08 10.75
N LEU A 106 3.44 -22.37 10.70
CA LEU A 106 4.77 -22.99 10.62
C LEU A 106 5.10 -23.85 11.85
N LEU A 107 4.79 -23.36 13.05
CA LEU A 107 5.07 -24.07 14.31
C LEU A 107 4.35 -25.42 14.41
N PHE A 108 3.13 -25.50 13.88
CA PHE A 108 2.31 -26.70 13.90
C PHE A 108 2.34 -27.49 12.59
N ASP A 109 3.28 -27.18 11.69
CA ASP A 109 3.44 -27.83 10.39
C ASP A 109 2.14 -27.84 9.55
N MET A 110 1.43 -26.71 9.59
CA MET A 110 0.22 -26.45 8.81
C MET A 110 0.55 -25.73 7.50
N ALA A 111 -0.33 -25.86 6.51
CA ALA A 111 -0.20 -25.12 5.26
C ALA A 111 -0.33 -23.61 5.52
N MET A 112 0.67 -22.84 5.10
CA MET A 112 0.66 -21.38 5.23
C MET A 112 -0.50 -20.76 4.45
N SER A 113 -1.19 -19.83 5.09
CA SER A 113 -2.26 -19.04 4.48
C SER A 113 -1.69 -17.88 3.66
N ASP A 114 -2.15 -17.72 2.42
CA ASP A 114 -1.90 -16.50 1.63
C ASP A 114 -3.08 -15.52 1.78
N TYR A 115 -2.78 -14.30 2.25
CA TYR A 115 -3.76 -13.25 2.46
C TYR A 115 -3.75 -12.27 1.28
N VAL A 116 -4.20 -12.74 0.11
CA VAL A 116 -4.23 -11.94 -1.14
C VAL A 116 -4.90 -10.56 -0.96
N PRO A 117 -6.08 -10.42 -0.32
CA PRO A 117 -6.72 -9.11 -0.17
C PRO A 117 -5.88 -8.11 0.65
N LEU A 118 -5.11 -8.62 1.62
CA LEU A 118 -4.22 -7.77 2.42
C LEU A 118 -3.04 -7.28 1.59
N ARG A 119 -2.45 -8.13 0.75
CA ARG A 119 -1.39 -7.74 -0.19
C ARG A 119 -1.89 -6.69 -1.17
N GLU A 120 -3.08 -6.88 -1.72
CA GLU A 120 -3.70 -5.88 -2.60
C GLU A 120 -3.91 -4.54 -1.88
N CYS A 121 -4.37 -4.52 -0.61
CA CYS A 121 -4.50 -3.26 0.14
C CYS A 121 -3.15 -2.54 0.31
N VAL A 122 -2.06 -3.27 0.55
CA VAL A 122 -0.72 -2.68 0.66
C VAL A 122 -0.28 -2.07 -0.66
N GLU A 123 -0.48 -2.77 -1.77
CA GLU A 123 -0.14 -2.27 -3.11
C GLU A 123 -0.99 -1.05 -3.47
N ASP A 124 -2.30 -1.12 -3.25
CA ASP A 124 -3.24 -0.04 -3.51
C ASP A 124 -2.91 1.20 -2.67
N LEU A 125 -2.54 1.07 -1.39
CA LEU A 125 -2.12 2.18 -0.54
C LEU A 125 -0.92 2.94 -1.12
N VAL A 126 0.11 2.21 -1.58
CA VAL A 126 1.31 2.81 -2.17
C VAL A 126 0.97 3.56 -3.45
N LEU A 127 0.12 2.97 -4.29
CA LEU A 127 -0.33 3.56 -5.53
C LEU A 127 -1.22 4.79 -5.28
N LEU A 128 -2.13 4.71 -4.30
CA LEU A 128 -3.05 5.79 -3.97
C LEU A 128 -2.30 6.99 -3.38
N LYS A 129 -1.31 6.75 -2.51
CA LYS A 129 -0.41 7.81 -2.02
C LYS A 129 0.28 8.55 -3.15
N ARG A 130 0.88 7.82 -4.10
CA ARG A 130 1.56 8.42 -5.26
C ARG A 130 0.60 9.23 -6.13
N LEU A 131 -0.61 8.74 -6.33
CA LEU A 131 -1.61 9.45 -7.12
C LEU A 131 -2.06 10.75 -6.43
N TRP A 132 -2.31 10.72 -5.12
CA TRP A 132 -2.65 11.93 -4.35
C TRP A 132 -1.51 12.95 -4.33
N ASP A 133 -0.25 12.51 -4.25
CA ASP A 133 0.90 13.42 -4.35
C ASP A 133 0.96 14.12 -5.70
N MET A 134 0.65 13.41 -6.79
CA MET A 134 0.55 14.01 -8.12
C MET A 134 -0.63 15.00 -8.24
N VAL A 135 -1.77 14.68 -7.60
CA VAL A 135 -2.93 15.58 -7.55
C VAL A 135 -2.55 16.90 -6.88
N VAL A 136 -1.94 16.84 -5.70
CA VAL A 136 -1.50 18.04 -4.97
C VAL A 136 -0.47 18.81 -5.80
N LEU A 137 0.52 18.13 -6.38
CA LEU A 137 1.54 18.77 -7.22
C LEU A 137 0.92 19.57 -8.37
N VAL A 138 0.01 18.97 -9.14
CA VAL A 138 -0.66 19.63 -10.26
C VAL A 138 -1.49 20.81 -9.77
N ARG A 139 -2.26 20.63 -8.69
CA ARG A 139 -3.17 21.67 -8.17
C ARG A 139 -2.43 22.86 -7.61
N GLU A 140 -1.37 22.65 -6.83
CA GLU A 140 -0.51 23.73 -6.32
C GLU A 140 0.20 24.44 -7.49
N THR A 141 0.71 23.70 -8.47
CA THR A 141 1.33 24.30 -9.67
C THR A 141 0.36 25.20 -10.42
N PHE A 142 -0.90 24.79 -10.58
CA PHE A 142 -1.92 25.59 -11.27
C PHE A 142 -2.40 26.76 -10.39
N SER A 143 -2.52 26.55 -9.07
CA SER A 143 -2.85 27.59 -8.09
C SER A 143 -1.86 28.76 -8.16
N ASP A 144 -0.56 28.44 -8.20
CA ASP A 144 0.51 29.43 -8.33
C ASP A 144 0.37 30.28 -9.59
N TRP A 145 -0.14 29.73 -10.69
CA TRP A 145 -0.31 30.46 -11.95
C TRP A 145 -1.48 31.44 -11.91
N TYR A 146 -2.56 31.14 -11.17
CA TYR A 146 -3.68 32.07 -11.01
C TYR A 146 -3.29 33.35 -10.26
N GLY A 147 -2.21 33.32 -9.47
CA GLY A 147 -1.67 34.49 -8.77
C GLY A 147 -0.69 35.32 -9.60
N VAL A 148 -0.28 34.88 -10.79
CA VAL A 148 0.70 35.60 -11.63
C VAL A 148 0.04 36.79 -12.31
N LEU A 149 0.67 37.97 -12.20
CA LEU A 149 0.24 39.18 -12.90
C LEU A 149 0.30 38.99 -14.42
N TRP A 150 -0.65 39.59 -15.14
CA TRP A 150 -0.80 39.41 -16.59
C TRP A 150 0.48 39.69 -17.38
N ASP A 151 1.21 40.75 -17.02
CA ASP A 151 2.46 41.18 -17.65
C ASP A 151 3.65 40.23 -17.42
N LYS A 152 3.55 39.35 -16.42
CA LYS A 152 4.59 38.40 -16.02
C LYS A 152 4.26 36.96 -16.44
N ILE A 153 3.16 36.74 -17.15
CA ILE A 153 2.78 35.41 -17.62
C ILE A 153 3.79 34.95 -18.67
N ASN A 154 4.44 33.80 -18.40
CA ASN A 154 5.27 33.11 -19.37
C ASN A 154 4.58 31.81 -19.79
N THR A 155 3.77 31.92 -20.83
CA THR A 155 2.98 30.81 -21.39
C THR A 155 3.84 29.66 -21.91
N GLU A 156 5.00 29.96 -22.50
CA GLU A 156 5.92 28.94 -23.03
C GLU A 156 6.47 28.03 -21.91
N LYS A 157 6.89 28.63 -20.79
CA LYS A 157 7.33 27.91 -19.59
C LYS A 157 6.18 27.11 -18.95
N MET A 158 4.99 27.70 -18.86
CA MET A 158 3.81 27.02 -18.33
C MET A 158 3.45 25.80 -19.20
N MET A 159 3.48 25.93 -20.54
CA MET A 159 3.23 24.83 -21.47
C MET A 159 4.26 23.70 -21.34
N HIS A 160 5.54 24.01 -21.13
CA HIS A 160 6.55 22.99 -20.83
C HIS A 160 6.21 22.25 -19.53
N THR A 161 5.84 22.99 -18.49
CA THR A 161 5.48 22.40 -17.19
C THR A 161 4.28 21.46 -17.31
N VAL A 162 3.23 21.85 -18.04
CA VAL A 162 2.07 20.99 -18.31
C VAL A 162 2.47 19.70 -19.03
N LYS A 163 3.36 19.78 -20.04
CA LYS A 163 3.87 18.58 -20.73
C LYS A 163 4.65 17.66 -19.81
N ASP A 164 5.44 18.22 -18.88
CA ASP A 164 6.17 17.42 -17.90
C ASP A 164 5.21 16.73 -16.91
N LEU A 165 4.17 17.43 -16.45
CA LEU A 165 3.13 16.87 -15.60
C LEU A 165 2.37 15.74 -16.33
N GLU A 166 2.04 15.93 -17.61
CA GLU A 166 1.42 14.90 -18.45
C GLU A 166 2.32 13.65 -18.57
N SER A 167 3.63 13.85 -18.77
CA SER A 167 4.62 12.77 -18.83
C SER A 167 4.70 12.02 -17.49
N GLN A 168 4.75 12.74 -16.37
CA GLN A 168 4.77 12.14 -15.03
C GLN A 168 3.49 11.32 -14.76
N LEU A 169 2.32 11.82 -15.13
CA LEU A 169 1.06 11.08 -15.02
C LEU A 169 1.07 9.79 -15.86
N LYS A 170 1.57 9.84 -17.10
CA LYS A 170 1.68 8.65 -17.96
C LYS A 170 2.63 7.58 -17.40
N ASN A 171 3.68 8.02 -16.70
CA ASN A 171 4.67 7.16 -16.06
C ASN A 171 4.19 6.53 -14.74
N LEU A 172 3.02 6.93 -14.21
CA LEU A 172 2.44 6.25 -13.07
C LEU A 172 2.14 4.77 -13.37
N PRO A 173 2.24 3.88 -12.37
CA PRO A 173 1.98 2.45 -12.55
C PRO A 173 0.59 2.18 -13.11
N LYS A 174 0.44 1.17 -13.99
CA LYS A 174 -0.82 0.91 -14.70
C LYS A 174 -2.03 0.70 -13.79
N GLY A 175 -1.81 0.22 -12.56
CA GLY A 175 -2.87 -0.02 -11.57
C GLY A 175 -3.70 1.21 -11.24
N VAL A 176 -3.14 2.42 -11.33
CA VAL A 176 -3.90 3.65 -11.01
C VAL A 176 -4.92 4.03 -12.07
N ARG A 177 -4.79 3.51 -13.30
CA ARG A 177 -5.55 3.98 -14.47
C ARG A 177 -7.02 3.61 -14.42
N GLY A 178 -7.39 2.63 -13.60
CA GLY A 178 -8.78 2.23 -13.39
C GLY A 178 -9.54 3.12 -12.41
N TRP A 179 -8.85 4.05 -11.73
CA TRP A 179 -9.46 4.84 -10.66
C TRP A 179 -10.03 6.16 -11.16
N PRO A 180 -11.21 6.58 -10.68
CA PRO A 180 -11.81 7.86 -11.04
C PRO A 180 -10.89 9.06 -10.78
N LEU A 181 -10.12 9.03 -9.68
CA LEU A 181 -9.15 10.07 -9.37
C LEU A 181 -8.09 10.26 -10.46
N TYR A 182 -7.62 9.17 -11.08
CA TYR A 182 -6.64 9.24 -12.18
C TYR A 182 -7.26 9.86 -13.43
N ALA A 183 -8.48 9.46 -13.79
CA ALA A 183 -9.20 10.04 -14.92
C ALA A 183 -9.38 11.55 -14.74
N TRP A 184 -9.78 11.97 -13.53
CA TRP A 184 -9.98 13.37 -13.19
C TRP A 184 -8.68 14.19 -13.32
N ILE A 185 -7.56 13.73 -12.76
CA ILE A 185 -6.32 14.51 -12.82
C ILE A 185 -5.74 14.62 -14.24
N VAL A 186 -5.94 13.58 -15.06
CA VAL A 186 -5.57 13.61 -16.49
C VAL A 186 -6.42 14.65 -17.23
N GLU A 187 -7.72 14.75 -16.91
CA GLU A 187 -8.61 15.75 -17.49
C GLU A 187 -8.21 17.17 -17.08
N GLU A 188 -7.88 17.41 -15.80
CA GLU A 188 -7.39 18.71 -15.32
C GLU A 188 -6.12 19.17 -16.07
N VAL A 189 -5.13 18.28 -16.25
CA VAL A 189 -3.92 18.59 -17.00
C VAL A 189 -4.22 18.88 -18.48
N LYS A 190 -5.13 18.11 -19.08
CA LYS A 190 -5.56 18.32 -20.47
C LYS A 190 -6.30 19.65 -20.65
N ASN A 191 -7.18 20.01 -19.71
CA ASN A 191 -7.90 21.28 -19.73
C ASN A 191 -6.90 22.45 -19.70
N MET A 192 -5.88 22.39 -18.85
CA MET A 192 -4.83 23.41 -18.80
C MET A 192 -3.99 23.44 -20.09
N GLN A 193 -3.68 22.28 -20.68
CA GLN A 193 -2.99 22.19 -21.96
C GLN A 193 -3.77 22.86 -23.10
N THR A 194 -5.10 22.81 -23.07
CA THR A 194 -5.97 23.51 -24.03
C THR A 194 -6.15 24.99 -23.73
N ALA A 195 -6.11 25.39 -22.46
CA ALA A 195 -6.31 26.78 -22.05
C ALA A 195 -5.07 27.65 -22.29
N LEU A 196 -3.87 27.13 -22.04
CA LEU A 196 -2.63 27.92 -22.13
C LEU A 196 -2.36 28.56 -23.51
N PRO A 197 -2.59 27.88 -24.66
CA PRO A 197 -2.49 28.52 -25.97
C PRO A 197 -3.45 29.69 -26.14
N LEU A 198 -4.67 29.61 -25.60
CA LEU A 198 -5.64 30.71 -25.65
C LEU A 198 -5.17 31.89 -24.81
N VAL A 199 -4.60 31.63 -23.62
CA VAL A 199 -3.97 32.67 -22.80
C VAL A 199 -2.81 33.33 -23.53
N ASN A 200 -2.01 32.55 -24.28
CA ASN A 200 -0.92 33.08 -25.09
C ASN A 200 -1.41 34.03 -26.19
N ASP A 201 -2.49 33.66 -26.87
CA ASP A 201 -3.11 34.50 -27.91
C ASP A 201 -3.67 35.80 -27.33
N LEU A 202 -4.25 35.75 -26.12
CA LEU A 202 -4.74 36.91 -25.38
C LEU A 202 -3.60 37.81 -24.86
N HIS A 203 -2.44 37.23 -24.53
CA HIS A 203 -1.26 37.96 -24.06
C HIS A 203 -0.50 38.66 -25.21
N SER A 204 -0.76 38.31 -26.47
CA SER A 204 -0.12 38.92 -27.63
C SER A 204 -0.33 40.45 -27.70
N GLU A 205 0.72 41.19 -28.06
CA GLU A 205 0.71 42.66 -28.27
C GLU A 205 -0.33 43.13 -29.31
N THR A 206 -0.89 42.20 -30.09
CA THR A 206 -1.97 42.49 -31.05
C THR A 206 -3.35 42.69 -30.41
N MET A 207 -3.52 42.31 -29.13
CA MET A 207 -4.74 42.56 -28.37
C MET A 207 -4.85 44.04 -27.97
N ARG A 208 -6.04 44.61 -28.16
CA ARG A 208 -6.38 46.01 -27.83
C ARG A 208 -7.62 46.02 -26.95
N ASP A 209 -7.82 47.07 -26.16
CA ASP A 209 -8.93 47.22 -25.20
C ASP A 209 -10.31 46.85 -25.75
N ARG A 210 -10.59 47.18 -27.02
CA ARG A 210 -11.84 46.82 -27.69
C ARG A 210 -12.07 45.32 -27.84
N HIS A 211 -11.01 44.53 -27.96
CA HIS A 211 -11.10 43.07 -28.04
C HIS A 211 -11.42 42.48 -26.67
N TRP A 212 -10.95 43.11 -25.58
CA TRP A 212 -11.31 42.75 -24.21
C TRP A 212 -12.79 43.00 -23.91
N THR A 213 -13.39 44.08 -24.45
CA THR A 213 -14.84 44.34 -24.29
C THR A 213 -15.76 43.44 -25.12
N MET A 214 -15.20 42.60 -26.00
CA MET A 214 -15.96 41.69 -26.89
C MET A 214 -15.92 40.21 -26.43
N LEU A 215 -15.14 39.90 -25.40
CA LEU A 215 -15.05 38.58 -24.76
C LEU A 215 -16.08 38.45 -23.63
#